data_AF-A0A099K949-F1
#
_entry.id   AF-A0A099K949-F1
#
_cell.length_a   1.000
_cell.length_b   1.000
_cell.length_c   1.000
_cell.angle_alpha   90.00
_cell.angle_beta   90.00
_cell.angle_gamma   90.00
#
_symmetry.space_group_name_H-M   'P 1'
#
loop_
_entity.id
_entity.type
_entity.pdbx_description
1 polymer ?
#
loop_
_entity_poly.entity_id
_entity_poly.type
_entity_poly.pdbx_seq_one_letter_code
_entity_poly.pdbx_strand_id
1 'polypeptide(L)'
;MNQITLNTIRNNVMQASAEWISDFNQGNVQACINRYLPSAIMQVHPFGKFTSTEAIAGFWSEFAKSNPSDLVYRNIDIKVLNEGQAILSANWSMNIASGFISKELWTRAEDGQWYLEEDDFTVLTQHTEPVDNKRTALVLVDLQNDYFSGGRFELENTDLAVKQASQLLAYFRQNEMPVIHIQHLFKEADATFFAANTAGADIEKRVQPAENEPVIIKHHIDSFIETTLEQTLVELAIDNLVIVGAMAQACVQTICRSAVNKGYKCQVISDAIAAPKLEYKQHTFTGDQLVAANLISLSFGGADIIEATEWLQNNS
;
A
#
# COMPACT_ATOMS: atom_id res chain seq x y z
N MET A 1 22.60 24.76 0.93
CA MET A 1 21.31 25.25 1.46
C MET A 1 21.16 24.79 2.90
N ASN A 2 20.56 25.59 3.78
CA ASN A 2 20.27 25.17 5.16
C ASN A 2 19.02 24.25 5.21
N GLN A 3 18.81 23.54 6.31
CA GLN A 3 17.71 22.57 6.43
C GLN A 3 16.31 23.21 6.30
N ILE A 4 16.16 24.46 6.76
CA ILE A 4 14.89 25.19 6.68
C ILE A 4 14.53 25.45 5.22
N THR A 5 15.47 25.98 4.42
CA THR A 5 15.29 26.21 2.98
C THR A 5 14.95 24.92 2.24
N LEU A 6 15.65 23.82 2.55
CA LEU A 6 15.38 22.51 1.94
C LEU A 6 13.96 22.03 2.25
N ASN A 7 13.50 22.15 3.51
CA ASN A 7 12.15 21.76 3.90
C ASN A 7 11.08 22.65 3.25
N THR A 8 11.31 23.96 3.14
CA THR A 8 10.41 24.87 2.43
C THR A 8 10.25 24.48 0.96
N ILE A 9 11.34 24.16 0.27
CA ILE A 9 11.29 23.74 -1.14
C ILE A 9 10.50 22.43 -1.28
N ARG A 10 10.78 21.44 -0.41
CA ARG A 10 10.01 20.18 -0.42
C ARG A 10 8.52 20.41 -0.23
N ASN A 11 8.13 21.24 0.73
CA ASN A 11 6.74 21.54 0.99
C ASN A 11 6.06 22.24 -0.20
N ASN A 12 6.75 23.18 -0.85
CA ASN A 12 6.20 23.87 -2.02
C ASN A 12 6.00 22.94 -3.22
N VAL A 13 6.96 22.05 -3.48
CA VAL A 13 6.87 21.04 -4.54
C VAL A 13 5.75 20.05 -4.24
N MET A 14 5.66 19.60 -2.98
CA MET A 14 4.59 18.71 -2.53
C MET A 14 3.21 19.38 -2.67
N GLN A 15 3.10 20.67 -2.38
CA GLN A 15 1.87 21.44 -2.60
C GLN A 15 1.53 21.55 -4.10
N ALA A 16 2.50 21.88 -4.95
CA ALA A 16 2.28 22.00 -6.39
C ALA A 16 1.85 20.68 -7.04
N SER A 17 2.46 19.56 -6.61
CA SER A 17 2.05 18.21 -7.00
C SER A 17 0.64 17.88 -6.51
N ALA A 18 0.30 18.22 -5.26
CA ALA A 18 -1.04 18.01 -4.71
C ALA A 18 -2.12 18.83 -5.45
N GLU A 19 -1.81 20.06 -5.84
CA GLU A 19 -2.69 20.90 -6.67
C GLU A 19 -2.91 20.24 -8.05
N TRP A 20 -1.85 19.74 -8.68
CA TRP A 20 -1.95 19.05 -9.96
C TRP A 20 -2.83 17.79 -9.88
N ILE A 21 -2.63 16.96 -8.85
CA ILE A 21 -3.46 15.77 -8.59
C ILE A 21 -4.92 16.17 -8.33
N SER A 22 -5.15 17.27 -7.62
CA SER A 22 -6.50 17.78 -7.36
C SER A 22 -7.20 18.22 -8.64
N ASP A 23 -6.52 18.97 -9.51
CA ASP A 23 -7.04 19.36 -10.82
C ASP A 23 -7.31 18.13 -11.70
N PHE A 24 -6.41 17.15 -11.69
CA PHE A 24 -6.57 15.89 -12.42
C PHE A 24 -7.84 15.16 -11.97
N ASN A 25 -8.02 14.98 -10.66
CA ASN A 25 -9.19 14.28 -10.09
C ASN A 25 -10.51 15.04 -10.27
N GLN A 26 -10.45 16.36 -10.51
CA GLN A 26 -11.62 17.17 -10.87
C GLN A 26 -11.92 17.16 -12.38
N GLY A 27 -11.11 16.47 -13.19
CA GLY A 27 -11.22 16.47 -14.65
C GLY A 27 -10.80 17.80 -15.29
N ASN A 28 -10.06 18.65 -14.56
CA ASN A 28 -9.59 19.94 -15.04
C ASN A 28 -8.30 19.79 -15.85
N VAL A 29 -8.40 19.09 -16.98
CA VAL A 29 -7.26 18.75 -17.86
C VAL A 29 -6.47 19.99 -18.26
N GLN A 30 -7.15 21.12 -18.51
CA GLN A 30 -6.49 22.36 -18.89
C GLN A 30 -5.60 22.91 -17.77
N ALA A 31 -6.02 22.81 -16.50
CA ALA A 31 -5.18 23.23 -15.38
C ALA A 31 -3.95 22.32 -15.20
N CYS A 32 -4.11 21.01 -15.38
CA CYS A 32 -2.97 20.08 -15.40
C CYS A 32 -1.97 20.44 -16.50
N ILE A 33 -2.45 20.72 -17.72
CA ILE A 33 -1.61 21.14 -18.85
C ILE A 33 -0.91 22.47 -18.56
N ASN A 34 -1.60 23.43 -17.93
CA ASN A 34 -1.03 24.73 -17.58
C ASN A 34 0.10 24.65 -16.54
N ARG A 35 0.30 23.47 -15.91
CA ARG A 35 1.38 23.25 -14.95
C ARG A 35 2.70 22.81 -15.58
N TYR A 36 2.75 22.62 -16.90
CA TYR A 36 3.99 22.35 -17.63
C TYR A 36 4.65 23.65 -18.10
N LEU A 37 5.98 23.73 -18.02
CA LEU A 37 6.74 24.81 -18.65
C LEU A 37 6.60 24.75 -20.19
N PRO A 38 6.75 25.88 -20.91
CA PRO A 38 6.75 25.89 -22.38
C PRO A 38 7.81 24.97 -23.01
N SER A 39 8.93 24.75 -22.30
CA SER A 39 10.03 23.88 -22.71
C SER A 39 9.92 22.45 -22.17
N ALA A 40 8.79 22.07 -21.55
CA ALA A 40 8.67 20.82 -20.85
C ALA A 40 8.78 19.60 -21.77
N ILE A 41 9.31 18.51 -21.23
CA ILE A 41 9.40 17.21 -21.89
C ILE A 41 8.70 16.18 -21.02
N MET A 42 7.80 15.41 -21.63
CA MET A 42 7.13 14.29 -20.96
C MET A 42 7.52 12.96 -21.62
N GLN A 43 7.82 11.96 -20.80
CA GLN A 43 8.14 10.61 -21.21
C GLN A 43 7.16 9.67 -20.49
N VAL A 44 6.36 8.96 -21.28
CA VAL A 44 5.34 8.04 -20.76
C VAL A 44 5.68 6.65 -21.24
N HIS A 45 6.02 5.73 -20.35
CA HIS A 45 6.31 4.35 -20.73
C HIS A 45 5.04 3.49 -20.65
N PRO A 46 4.72 2.67 -21.67
CA PRO A 46 5.44 2.46 -22.95
C PRO A 46 5.01 3.40 -24.10
N PHE A 47 4.18 4.41 -23.84
CA PHE A 47 3.46 5.19 -24.87
C PHE A 47 4.32 6.13 -25.73
N GLY A 48 5.43 6.67 -25.23
CA GLY A 48 6.36 7.48 -26.01
C GLY A 48 6.82 8.77 -25.33
N LYS A 49 7.48 9.63 -26.13
CA LYS A 49 8.06 10.90 -25.70
C LYS A 49 7.35 12.08 -26.35
N PHE A 50 7.06 13.11 -25.56
CA PHE A 50 6.36 14.32 -25.95
C PHE A 50 7.25 15.52 -25.62
N THR A 51 7.64 16.31 -26.63
CA THR A 51 8.69 17.35 -26.49
C THR A 51 8.16 18.77 -26.72
N SER A 52 6.85 18.96 -26.66
CA SER A 52 6.21 20.28 -26.67
C SER A 52 4.94 20.26 -25.83
N THR A 53 4.50 21.43 -25.37
CA THR A 53 3.26 21.55 -24.59
C THR A 53 2.03 21.15 -25.41
N GLU A 54 2.03 21.33 -26.73
CA GLU A 54 0.94 20.86 -27.60
C GLU A 54 0.88 19.32 -27.65
N ALA A 55 2.04 18.65 -27.71
CA ALA A 55 2.10 17.20 -27.71
C ALA A 55 1.69 16.62 -26.35
N ILE A 56 2.11 17.25 -25.25
CA ILE A 56 1.71 16.92 -23.87
C ILE A 56 0.19 17.11 -23.71
N ALA A 57 -0.34 18.25 -24.16
CA ALA A 57 -1.76 18.54 -24.14
C ALA A 57 -2.58 17.52 -24.93
N GLY A 58 -2.08 17.09 -26.09
CA GLY A 58 -2.70 16.05 -26.90
C GLY A 58 -2.80 14.71 -26.17
N PHE A 59 -1.73 14.29 -25.49
CA PHE A 59 -1.73 13.07 -24.68
C PHE A 59 -2.77 13.16 -23.54
N TRP A 60 -2.71 14.20 -22.71
CA TRP A 60 -3.62 14.33 -21.57
C TRP A 60 -5.08 14.49 -21.99
N SER A 61 -5.33 15.21 -23.09
CA SER A 61 -6.68 15.39 -23.63
C SER A 61 -7.26 14.10 -24.20
N GLU A 62 -6.44 13.24 -24.81
CA GLU A 62 -6.88 11.91 -25.25
C GLU A 62 -7.13 10.99 -24.04
N PHE A 63 -6.21 10.98 -23.08
CA PHE A 63 -6.30 10.17 -21.88
C PHE A 63 -7.54 10.51 -21.05
N ALA A 64 -7.89 11.79 -20.96
CA ALA A 64 -9.08 12.28 -20.24
C ALA A 64 -10.40 11.72 -20.78
N LYS A 65 -10.46 11.28 -22.04
CA LYS A 65 -11.68 10.66 -22.61
C LYS A 65 -12.02 9.33 -21.93
N SER A 66 -11.05 8.69 -21.30
CA SER A 66 -11.24 7.47 -20.50
C SER A 66 -11.75 7.77 -19.09
N ASN A 67 -12.06 9.03 -18.76
CA ASN A 67 -12.55 9.49 -17.47
C ASN A 67 -11.69 9.02 -16.26
N PRO A 68 -10.37 9.26 -16.27
CA PRO A 68 -9.52 8.94 -15.14
C PRO A 68 -9.89 9.80 -13.92
N SER A 69 -9.90 9.17 -12.75
CA SER A 69 -10.16 9.81 -11.46
C SER A 69 -9.42 9.08 -10.34
N ASP A 70 -9.49 9.63 -9.13
CA ASP A 70 -8.96 9.00 -7.91
C ASP A 70 -7.47 8.67 -8.00
N LEU A 71 -6.71 9.53 -8.69
CA LEU A 71 -5.26 9.51 -8.71
C LEU A 71 -4.72 9.79 -7.32
N VAL A 72 -3.85 8.90 -6.87
CA VAL A 72 -3.15 9.00 -5.60
C VAL A 72 -1.67 8.74 -5.84
N TYR A 73 -0.83 9.62 -5.31
CA TYR A 73 0.62 9.38 -5.22
C TYR A 73 0.97 8.78 -3.86
N ARG A 74 1.84 7.78 -3.85
CA ARG A 74 2.34 7.09 -2.66
C ARG A 74 3.86 7.02 -2.66
N ASN A 75 4.43 6.82 -1.46
CA ASN A 75 5.87 6.70 -1.28
C ASN A 75 6.63 7.86 -1.95
N ILE A 76 6.13 9.09 -1.75
CA ILE A 76 6.67 10.29 -2.36
C ILE A 76 8.06 10.56 -1.77
N ASP A 77 9.08 10.64 -2.62
CA ASP A 77 10.41 11.15 -2.28
C ASP A 77 10.69 12.44 -3.04
N ILE A 78 11.20 13.45 -2.33
CA ILE A 78 11.55 14.75 -2.92
C ILE A 78 13.02 15.08 -2.66
N LYS A 79 13.77 15.08 -3.75
CA LYS A 79 15.19 15.46 -3.79
C LYS A 79 15.35 16.89 -4.30
N VAL A 80 15.68 17.81 -3.40
CA VAL A 80 16.00 19.20 -3.75
C VAL A 80 17.36 19.26 -4.45
N LEU A 81 17.40 19.81 -5.67
CA LEU A 81 18.63 19.96 -6.44
C LEU A 81 19.30 21.32 -6.16
N ASN A 82 18.51 22.39 -6.19
CA ASN A 82 18.92 23.76 -5.92
C ASN A 82 17.70 24.59 -5.46
N GLU A 83 17.86 25.92 -5.32
CA GLU A 83 16.79 26.80 -4.79
C GLU A 83 15.55 26.89 -5.69
N GLY A 84 15.69 26.55 -6.98
CA GLY A 84 14.62 26.61 -7.95
C GLY A 84 14.23 25.27 -8.54
N GLN A 85 14.84 24.15 -8.12
CA GLN A 85 14.58 22.83 -8.72
C GLN A 85 14.57 21.70 -7.70
N ALA A 86 13.61 20.80 -7.84
CA ALA A 86 13.53 19.55 -7.09
C ALA A 86 12.97 18.42 -7.97
N ILE A 87 13.39 17.20 -7.67
CA ILE A 87 12.84 15.99 -8.30
C ILE A 87 11.87 15.35 -7.32
N LEU A 88 10.68 15.02 -7.81
CA LEU A 88 9.72 14.15 -7.16
C LEU A 88 9.74 12.77 -7.84
N SER A 89 9.70 11.72 -7.03
CA SER A 89 9.41 10.35 -7.46
C SER A 89 8.36 9.74 -6.55
N ALA A 90 7.49 8.90 -7.10
CA ALA A 90 6.37 8.32 -6.37
C ALA A 90 5.82 7.08 -7.08
N ASN A 91 5.13 6.21 -6.35
CA ASN A 91 4.19 5.27 -6.95
C ASN A 91 2.86 6.01 -7.18
N TRP A 92 2.10 5.61 -8.19
CA TRP A 92 0.77 6.19 -8.42
C TRP A 92 -0.25 5.13 -8.81
N SER A 93 -1.50 5.37 -8.44
CA SER A 93 -2.64 4.59 -8.90
C SER A 93 -3.86 5.48 -9.07
N MET A 94 -4.73 5.14 -10.01
CA MET A 94 -6.00 5.79 -10.30
C MET A 94 -7.06 4.72 -10.62
N ASN A 95 -8.29 5.13 -10.84
CA ASN A 95 -9.40 4.22 -11.14
C ASN A 95 -9.17 3.33 -12.38
N ILE A 96 -8.39 3.76 -13.37
CA ILE A 96 -8.19 3.01 -14.64
C ILE A 96 -6.74 2.57 -14.90
N ALA A 97 -5.79 2.92 -14.03
CA ALA A 97 -4.38 2.61 -14.25
C ALA A 97 -3.53 2.72 -12.98
N SER A 98 -2.35 2.14 -13.01
CA SER A 98 -1.34 2.32 -11.97
C SER A 98 0.07 2.28 -12.54
N GLY A 99 1.03 2.77 -11.75
CA GLY A 99 2.40 2.90 -12.19
C GLY A 99 3.33 3.57 -11.20
N PHE A 100 4.43 4.11 -11.72
CA PHE A 100 5.38 4.90 -10.93
C PHE A 100 5.91 6.09 -11.74
N ILE A 101 6.25 7.14 -11.02
CA ILE A 101 6.97 8.31 -11.52
C ILE A 101 8.44 8.08 -11.26
N SER A 102 9.21 8.00 -12.33
CA SER A 102 10.66 7.88 -12.25
C SER A 102 11.29 9.26 -11.96
N LYS A 103 10.72 10.32 -12.55
CA LYS A 103 11.17 11.71 -12.37
C LYS A 103 10.11 12.71 -12.78
N GLU A 104 9.61 13.47 -11.82
CA GLU A 104 9.01 14.79 -12.06
C GLU A 104 10.03 15.87 -11.65
N LEU A 105 10.61 16.59 -12.61
CA LEU A 105 11.46 17.75 -12.34
C LEU A 105 10.56 18.99 -12.21
N TRP A 106 10.38 19.42 -10.98
CA TRP A 106 9.68 20.64 -10.65
C TRP A 106 10.65 21.82 -10.61
N THR A 107 10.33 22.87 -11.37
CA THR A 107 11.14 24.08 -11.51
C THR A 107 10.33 25.32 -11.14
N ARG A 108 10.91 26.16 -10.29
CA ARG A 108 10.31 27.43 -9.86
C ARG A 108 10.49 28.49 -10.93
N ALA A 109 9.38 29.04 -11.41
CA ALA A 109 9.36 30.12 -12.39
C ALA A 109 9.45 31.51 -11.74
N GLU A 110 9.52 32.56 -12.58
CA GLU A 110 9.66 33.96 -12.16
C GLU A 110 8.47 34.48 -11.34
N ASP A 111 7.28 33.92 -11.57
CA ASP A 111 6.06 34.20 -10.79
C ASP A 111 6.06 33.55 -9.40
N GLY A 112 7.12 32.79 -9.07
CA GLY A 112 7.30 32.11 -7.80
C GLY A 112 6.59 30.76 -7.71
N GLN A 113 5.86 30.33 -8.74
CA GLN A 113 5.16 29.06 -8.80
C GLN A 113 6.06 27.94 -9.32
N TRP A 114 5.70 26.68 -9.03
CA TRP A 114 6.44 25.50 -9.46
C TRP A 114 5.75 24.84 -10.65
N TYR A 115 6.51 24.54 -11.70
CA TYR A 115 6.02 23.95 -12.94
C TYR A 115 6.82 22.70 -13.28
N LEU A 116 6.20 21.77 -13.99
CA LEU A 116 6.87 20.58 -14.53
C LEU A 116 7.76 20.99 -15.70
N GLU A 117 9.06 20.78 -15.55
CA GLU A 117 10.06 20.91 -16.61
C GLU A 117 10.31 19.56 -17.30
N GLU A 118 10.31 18.48 -16.51
CA GLU A 118 10.34 17.11 -17.03
C GLU A 118 9.34 16.26 -16.27
N ASP A 119 8.67 15.36 -16.97
CA ASP A 119 7.70 14.43 -16.41
C ASP A 119 7.91 13.04 -17.02
N ASP A 120 8.49 12.13 -16.24
CA ASP A 120 8.84 10.77 -16.65
C ASP A 120 8.14 9.76 -15.74
N PHE A 121 7.19 9.03 -16.30
CA PHE A 121 6.43 8.01 -15.59
C PHE A 121 6.15 6.79 -16.44
N THR A 122 5.92 5.67 -15.75
CA THR A 122 5.60 4.37 -16.34
C THR A 122 4.21 3.96 -15.93
N VAL A 123 3.41 3.54 -16.90
CA VAL A 123 2.14 2.83 -16.68
C VAL A 123 2.45 1.34 -16.59
N LEU A 124 2.23 0.74 -15.41
CA LEU A 124 2.42 -0.68 -15.17
C LEU A 124 1.17 -1.47 -15.55
N THR A 125 0.01 -1.01 -15.09
CA THR A 125 -1.27 -1.66 -15.33
C THR A 125 -2.24 -0.65 -15.92
N GLN A 126 -3.00 -1.08 -16.93
CA GLN A 126 -4.15 -0.33 -17.45
C GLN A 126 -5.37 -1.24 -17.44
N HIS A 127 -6.44 -0.77 -16.82
CA HIS A 127 -7.70 -1.50 -16.71
C HIS A 127 -8.61 -1.12 -17.88
N THR A 128 -9.39 -2.09 -18.35
CA THR A 128 -10.41 -1.85 -19.38
C THR A 128 -11.63 -1.10 -18.84
N GLU A 129 -11.87 -1.18 -17.52
CA GLU A 129 -12.96 -0.54 -16.81
C GLU A 129 -12.45 0.01 -15.46
N PRO A 130 -13.08 1.05 -14.88
CA PRO A 130 -12.71 1.58 -13.56
C PRO A 130 -12.76 0.52 -12.44
N VAL A 131 -11.77 0.53 -11.54
CA VAL A 131 -11.62 -0.41 -10.42
C VAL A 131 -12.15 0.10 -9.08
N ASP A 132 -13.08 1.06 -9.07
CA ASP A 132 -13.49 1.81 -7.86
C ASP A 132 -13.86 0.91 -6.65
N ASN A 133 -14.55 -0.20 -6.89
CA ASN A 133 -14.94 -1.16 -5.85
C ASN A 133 -13.88 -2.22 -5.52
N LYS A 134 -12.73 -2.20 -6.21
CA LYS A 134 -11.64 -3.19 -6.09
C LYS A 134 -10.33 -2.58 -5.59
N ARG A 135 -10.35 -1.34 -5.07
CA ARG A 135 -9.17 -0.67 -4.47
C ARG A 135 -8.94 -1.01 -2.99
N THR A 136 -9.61 -2.05 -2.49
CA THR A 136 -9.48 -2.56 -1.12
C THR A 136 -9.02 -4.01 -1.18
N ALA A 137 -7.88 -4.32 -0.53
CA ALA A 137 -7.35 -5.67 -0.45
C ALA A 137 -7.49 -6.27 0.95
N LEU A 138 -7.87 -7.54 1.02
CA LEU A 138 -7.72 -8.36 2.23
C LEU A 138 -6.28 -8.87 2.28
N VAL A 139 -5.55 -8.55 3.35
CA VAL A 139 -4.17 -8.99 3.57
C VAL A 139 -4.13 -9.97 4.74
N LEU A 140 -3.89 -11.24 4.45
CA LEU A 140 -3.80 -12.32 5.43
C LEU A 140 -2.34 -12.52 5.84
N VAL A 141 -2.00 -12.12 7.05
CA VAL A 141 -0.61 -12.07 7.53
C VAL A 141 -0.25 -13.33 8.31
N ASP A 142 0.64 -14.16 7.76
CA ASP A 142 1.29 -15.29 8.46
C ASP A 142 0.31 -16.26 9.15
N LEU A 143 -0.88 -16.51 8.57
CA LEU A 143 -1.80 -17.54 9.05
C LEU A 143 -1.30 -18.94 8.65
N GLN A 144 -0.19 -19.36 9.24
CA GLN A 144 0.55 -20.58 8.93
C GLN A 144 0.43 -21.62 10.05
N ASN A 145 0.54 -22.90 9.70
CA ASN A 145 0.23 -24.02 10.60
C ASN A 145 1.03 -24.04 11.91
N ASP A 146 2.27 -23.54 11.94
CA ASP A 146 3.08 -23.53 13.16
C ASP A 146 2.48 -22.66 14.28
N TYR A 147 1.57 -21.73 13.97
CA TYR A 147 0.84 -20.93 14.96
C TYR A 147 -0.39 -21.63 15.57
N PHE A 148 -0.83 -22.75 14.99
CA PHE A 148 -2.03 -23.48 15.43
C PHE A 148 -1.67 -24.67 16.32
N SER A 149 -2.69 -25.28 16.95
CA SER A 149 -2.49 -26.40 17.85
C SER A 149 -1.69 -27.55 17.22
N GLY A 150 -0.63 -27.99 17.89
CA GLY A 150 0.33 -28.97 17.39
C GLY A 150 1.46 -28.39 16.53
N GLY A 151 1.45 -27.08 16.28
CA GLY A 151 2.49 -26.33 15.58
C GLY A 151 3.71 -26.04 16.47
N ARG A 152 4.80 -25.59 15.85
CA ARG A 152 6.06 -25.32 16.57
C ARG A 152 6.03 -24.04 17.42
N PHE A 153 5.06 -23.14 17.20
CA PHE A 153 4.93 -21.87 17.91
C PHE A 153 3.46 -21.50 18.14
N GLU A 154 2.74 -22.27 18.94
CA GLU A 154 1.30 -22.04 19.16
C GLU A 154 0.99 -20.64 19.73
N LEU A 155 -0.04 -19.98 19.18
CA LEU A 155 -0.57 -18.72 19.70
C LEU A 155 -1.92 -18.94 20.38
N GLU A 156 -2.36 -17.97 21.18
CA GLU A 156 -3.70 -18.00 21.77
C GLU A 156 -4.74 -17.47 20.77
N ASN A 157 -5.97 -18.01 20.81
CA ASN A 157 -7.14 -17.60 20.03
C ASN A 157 -7.03 -17.67 18.48
N THR A 158 -6.11 -18.48 17.96
CA THR A 158 -5.92 -18.66 16.50
C THR A 158 -7.13 -19.25 15.80
N ASP A 159 -7.88 -20.16 16.43
CA ASP A 159 -9.07 -20.76 15.84
C ASP A 159 -10.21 -19.75 15.61
N LEU A 160 -10.40 -18.82 16.53
CA LEU A 160 -11.34 -17.71 16.34
C LEU A 160 -10.82 -16.80 15.22
N ALA A 161 -9.55 -16.39 15.31
CA ALA A 161 -8.97 -15.45 14.36
C ALA A 161 -9.07 -15.95 12.90
N VAL A 162 -8.68 -17.21 12.65
CA VAL A 162 -8.76 -17.79 11.29
C VAL A 162 -10.20 -18.03 10.83
N LYS A 163 -11.13 -18.29 11.77
CA LYS A 163 -12.55 -18.39 11.43
C LYS A 163 -13.06 -17.04 10.90
N GLN A 164 -12.76 -15.94 11.57
CA GLN A 164 -13.16 -14.60 11.11
C GLN A 164 -12.44 -14.21 9.81
N ALA A 165 -11.14 -14.49 9.70
CA ALA A 165 -10.39 -14.30 8.46
C ALA A 165 -11.01 -15.09 7.29
N SER A 166 -11.47 -16.33 7.52
CA SER A 166 -12.11 -17.15 6.48
C SER A 166 -13.45 -16.60 6.00
N GLN A 167 -14.22 -15.94 6.88
CA GLN A 167 -15.48 -15.29 6.49
C GLN A 167 -15.21 -14.06 5.61
N LEU A 168 -14.24 -13.24 5.99
CA LEU A 168 -13.78 -12.12 5.17
C LEU A 168 -13.22 -12.61 3.83
N LEU A 169 -12.41 -13.66 3.84
CA LEU A 169 -11.87 -14.25 2.61
C LEU A 169 -12.98 -14.72 1.66
N ALA A 170 -14.02 -15.37 2.18
CA ALA A 170 -15.17 -15.78 1.40
C ALA A 170 -15.90 -14.57 0.79
N TYR A 171 -16.11 -13.50 1.57
CA TYR A 171 -16.71 -12.26 1.11
C TYR A 171 -15.90 -11.59 0.00
N PHE A 172 -14.58 -11.44 0.18
CA PHE A 172 -13.70 -10.82 -0.82
C PHE A 172 -13.71 -11.62 -2.13
N ARG A 173 -13.64 -12.95 -2.05
CA ARG A 173 -13.73 -13.83 -3.22
C ARG A 173 -15.08 -13.71 -3.93
N GLN A 174 -16.18 -13.70 -3.18
CA GLN A 174 -17.54 -13.59 -3.74
C GLN A 174 -17.74 -12.28 -4.51
N ASN A 175 -17.10 -11.20 -4.07
CA ASN A 175 -17.18 -9.87 -4.68
C ASN A 175 -16.02 -9.57 -5.64
N GLU A 176 -15.20 -10.57 -5.97
CA GLU A 176 -14.02 -10.43 -6.83
C GLU A 176 -13.07 -9.30 -6.37
N MET A 177 -12.98 -9.11 -5.06
CA MET A 177 -12.09 -8.13 -4.43
C MET A 177 -10.69 -8.72 -4.24
N PRO A 178 -9.63 -7.90 -4.30
CA PRO A 178 -8.26 -8.37 -4.13
C PRO A 178 -7.99 -9.07 -2.79
N VAL A 179 -7.30 -10.20 -2.86
CA VAL A 179 -6.82 -10.98 -1.70
C VAL A 179 -5.32 -11.17 -1.84
N ILE A 180 -4.57 -10.89 -0.77
CA ILE A 180 -3.11 -11.03 -0.73
C ILE A 180 -2.76 -11.85 0.51
N HIS A 181 -1.98 -12.91 0.32
CA HIS A 181 -1.48 -13.75 1.40
C HIS A 181 -0.02 -13.41 1.69
N ILE A 182 0.33 -13.30 2.95
CA ILE A 182 1.72 -13.17 3.39
C ILE A 182 2.14 -14.47 4.06
N GLN A 183 3.29 -14.99 3.65
CA GLN A 183 3.90 -16.18 4.23
C GLN A 183 5.30 -15.84 4.75
N HIS A 184 5.55 -16.04 6.04
CA HIS A 184 6.87 -15.91 6.60
C HIS A 184 7.65 -17.22 6.40
N LEU A 185 8.87 -17.12 5.87
CA LEU A 185 9.85 -18.20 5.87
C LEU A 185 11.17 -17.68 6.46
N PHE A 186 11.68 -18.32 7.50
CA PHE A 186 13.03 -18.00 7.96
C PHE A 186 14.07 -18.48 6.94
N LYS A 187 15.20 -17.76 6.83
CA LYS A 187 16.27 -18.12 5.89
C LYS A 187 17.09 -19.31 6.40
N GLU A 188 17.11 -19.52 7.71
CA GLU A 188 17.78 -20.61 8.39
C GLU A 188 17.01 -21.93 8.21
N ALA A 189 17.70 -22.97 7.74
CA ALA A 189 17.09 -24.28 7.49
C ALA A 189 16.62 -24.99 8.79
N ASP A 190 17.22 -24.65 9.93
CA ASP A 190 16.92 -25.18 11.26
C ASP A 190 16.09 -24.19 12.12
N ALA A 191 15.39 -23.26 11.48
CA ALA A 191 14.50 -22.32 12.17
C ALA A 191 13.50 -23.02 13.09
N THR A 192 13.27 -22.42 14.25
CA THR A 192 12.44 -22.98 15.33
C THR A 192 10.99 -23.19 14.92
N PHE A 193 10.47 -22.35 14.03
CA PHE A 193 9.17 -22.46 13.35
C PHE A 193 9.28 -21.78 11.97
N PHE A 194 8.31 -21.99 11.08
CA PHE A 194 8.31 -21.44 9.71
C PHE A 194 9.59 -21.77 8.90
N ALA A 195 10.19 -22.92 9.18
CA ALA A 195 11.28 -23.45 8.36
C ALA A 195 10.73 -23.83 6.98
N ALA A 196 11.42 -23.41 5.93
CA ALA A 196 11.01 -23.69 4.56
C ALA A 196 10.85 -25.20 4.29
N ASN A 197 9.89 -25.57 3.43
CA ASN A 197 9.56 -26.95 3.07
C ASN A 197 9.08 -27.81 4.26
N THR A 198 8.41 -27.21 5.24
CA THR A 198 7.76 -27.94 6.33
C THR A 198 6.26 -27.68 6.34
N ALA A 199 5.47 -28.68 6.77
CA ALA A 199 4.03 -28.50 6.90
C ALA A 199 3.65 -27.36 7.87
N GLY A 200 4.51 -27.06 8.86
CA GLY A 200 4.35 -25.94 9.78
C GLY A 200 4.42 -24.56 9.11
N ALA A 201 5.18 -24.46 8.01
CA ALA A 201 5.29 -23.23 7.24
C ALA A 201 4.15 -23.04 6.24
N ASP A 202 3.35 -24.07 5.93
CA ASP A 202 2.23 -23.93 5.00
C ASP A 202 1.11 -23.07 5.59
N ILE A 203 0.40 -22.33 4.73
CA ILE A 203 -0.78 -21.53 5.11
C ILE A 203 -1.89 -22.48 5.58
N GLU A 204 -2.60 -22.08 6.65
CA GLU A 204 -3.65 -22.90 7.26
C GLU A 204 -4.81 -23.16 6.31
N LYS A 205 -5.31 -24.39 6.32
CA LYS A 205 -6.29 -24.92 5.35
C LYS A 205 -7.56 -24.07 5.14
N ARG A 206 -8.05 -23.38 6.17
CA ARG A 206 -9.28 -22.57 6.12
C ARG A 206 -9.09 -21.27 5.35
N VAL A 207 -7.84 -20.84 5.17
CA VAL A 207 -7.47 -19.60 4.48
C VAL A 207 -6.45 -19.86 3.37
N GLN A 208 -6.44 -21.07 2.81
CA GLN A 208 -5.51 -21.39 1.72
C GLN A 208 -5.69 -20.47 0.51
N PRO A 209 -4.60 -20.03 -0.13
CA PRO A 209 -4.65 -19.23 -1.35
C PRO A 209 -5.32 -19.97 -2.50
N ALA A 210 -6.09 -19.23 -3.30
CA ALA A 210 -6.51 -19.69 -4.62
C ALA A 210 -5.40 -19.44 -5.67
N GLU A 211 -5.49 -20.09 -6.83
CA GLU A 211 -4.45 -20.02 -7.88
C GLU A 211 -4.16 -18.59 -8.37
N ASN A 212 -5.15 -17.71 -8.33
CA ASN A 212 -5.06 -16.32 -8.76
C ASN A 212 -4.79 -15.33 -7.62
N GLU A 213 -4.55 -15.80 -6.39
CA GLU A 213 -4.27 -14.94 -5.24
C GLU A 213 -2.77 -14.87 -4.97
N PRO A 214 -2.16 -13.67 -4.99
CA PRO A 214 -0.72 -13.54 -4.74
C PRO A 214 -0.35 -14.02 -3.33
N VAL A 215 0.73 -14.81 -3.26
CA VAL A 215 1.40 -15.21 -2.02
C VAL A 215 2.75 -14.51 -1.96
N ILE A 216 2.88 -13.57 -1.03
CA ILE A 216 4.10 -12.81 -0.80
C ILE A 216 4.92 -13.52 0.28
N ILE A 217 6.07 -14.06 -0.12
CA ILE A 217 7.02 -14.66 0.81
C ILE A 217 7.85 -13.53 1.44
N LYS A 218 7.96 -13.53 2.77
CA LYS A 218 8.82 -12.61 3.51
C LYS A 218 9.78 -13.35 4.44
N HIS A 219 10.90 -12.69 4.71
CA HIS A 219 11.95 -13.19 5.61
C HIS A 219 12.20 -12.25 6.80
N HIS A 220 11.48 -11.13 6.86
CA HIS A 220 11.54 -10.12 7.90
C HIS A 220 10.19 -10.00 8.58
N ILE A 221 10.15 -9.30 9.72
CA ILE A 221 8.89 -8.99 10.40
C ILE A 221 8.02 -8.10 9.51
N ASP A 222 8.61 -7.06 8.91
CA ASP A 222 7.92 -6.19 7.97
C ASP A 222 7.69 -6.89 6.63
N SER A 223 6.45 -6.89 6.17
CA SER A 223 6.05 -7.51 4.91
C SER A 223 6.42 -6.68 3.69
N PHE A 224 6.88 -5.43 3.86
CA PHE A 224 7.38 -4.57 2.77
C PHE A 224 8.88 -4.72 2.52
N ILE A 225 9.65 -5.31 3.44
CA ILE A 225 11.11 -5.38 3.33
C ILE A 225 11.52 -6.60 2.51
N GLU A 226 12.22 -6.37 1.40
CA GLU A 226 12.74 -7.42 0.49
C GLU A 226 11.62 -8.33 -0.06
N THR A 227 10.43 -7.78 -0.32
CA THR A 227 9.29 -8.51 -0.89
C THR A 227 8.70 -7.80 -2.10
N THR A 228 7.77 -8.46 -2.78
CA THR A 228 6.97 -7.89 -3.88
C THR A 228 5.66 -7.24 -3.40
N LEU A 229 5.44 -7.05 -2.08
CA LEU A 229 4.17 -6.54 -1.55
C LEU A 229 3.84 -5.15 -2.11
N GLU A 230 4.78 -4.21 -2.07
CA GLU A 230 4.55 -2.84 -2.57
C GLU A 230 4.17 -2.87 -4.06
N GLN A 231 4.94 -3.62 -4.87
CA GLN A 231 4.67 -3.76 -6.29
C GLN A 231 3.28 -4.35 -6.55
N THR A 232 2.93 -5.39 -5.80
CA THR A 232 1.61 -6.05 -5.90
C THR A 232 0.47 -5.08 -5.57
N LEU A 233 0.61 -4.28 -4.52
CA LEU A 233 -0.40 -3.28 -4.12
C LEU A 233 -0.57 -2.19 -5.19
N VAL A 234 0.54 -1.73 -5.79
CA VAL A 234 0.51 -0.75 -6.88
C VAL A 234 -0.14 -1.34 -8.14
N GLU A 235 0.27 -2.53 -8.57
CA GLU A 235 -0.28 -3.19 -9.77
C GLU A 235 -1.78 -3.47 -9.67
N LEU A 236 -2.27 -3.73 -8.45
CA LEU A 236 -3.69 -3.93 -8.13
C LEU A 236 -4.44 -2.62 -7.80
N ALA A 237 -3.79 -1.47 -7.89
CA ALA A 237 -4.35 -0.14 -7.59
C ALA A 237 -4.98 -0.02 -6.20
N ILE A 238 -4.36 -0.65 -5.19
CA ILE A 238 -4.89 -0.73 -3.83
C ILE A 238 -4.66 0.58 -3.06
N ASP A 239 -5.71 1.03 -2.39
CA ASP A 239 -5.70 2.18 -1.50
C ASP A 239 -5.94 1.80 -0.04
N ASN A 240 -6.76 0.75 0.17
CA ASN A 240 -7.22 0.33 1.49
C ASN A 240 -6.79 -1.11 1.77
N LEU A 241 -6.28 -1.36 2.97
CA LEU A 241 -5.89 -2.69 3.44
C LEU A 241 -6.80 -3.12 4.59
N VAL A 242 -7.44 -4.27 4.44
CA VAL A 242 -8.11 -4.99 5.52
C VAL A 242 -7.14 -6.05 6.01
N ILE A 243 -6.61 -5.88 7.22
CA ILE A 243 -5.49 -6.67 7.73
C ILE A 243 -5.99 -7.66 8.78
N VAL A 244 -5.65 -8.94 8.59
CA VAL A 244 -5.92 -10.05 9.49
C VAL A 244 -4.65 -10.89 9.68
N GLY A 245 -4.59 -11.73 10.71
CA GLY A 245 -3.52 -12.71 10.88
C GLY A 245 -2.67 -12.58 12.14
N ALA A 246 -1.39 -12.89 12.06
CA ALA A 246 -0.52 -13.01 13.22
C ALA A 246 0.93 -12.58 12.94
N MET A 247 1.75 -12.30 13.95
CA MET A 247 1.34 -12.01 15.33
C MET A 247 0.93 -10.55 15.46
N ALA A 248 -0.08 -10.26 16.29
CA ALA A 248 -0.59 -8.92 16.54
C ALA A 248 0.53 -7.92 16.84
N GLN A 249 1.39 -8.23 17.82
CA GLN A 249 2.49 -7.38 18.29
C GLN A 249 3.76 -7.38 17.43
N ALA A 250 3.80 -8.16 16.35
CA ALA A 250 4.96 -8.25 15.46
C ALA A 250 4.53 -7.98 14.02
N CYS A 251 4.35 -9.02 13.21
CA CYS A 251 4.12 -8.89 11.76
C CYS A 251 2.91 -8.01 11.43
N VAL A 252 1.78 -8.19 12.12
CA VAL A 252 0.55 -7.38 11.91
C VAL A 252 0.79 -5.91 12.28
N GLN A 253 1.41 -5.65 13.44
CA GLN A 253 1.71 -4.27 13.83
C GLN A 253 2.65 -3.60 12.84
N THR A 254 3.70 -4.30 12.41
CA THR A 254 4.72 -3.75 11.55
C THR A 254 4.19 -3.46 10.15
N ILE A 255 3.51 -4.43 9.50
CA ILE A 255 2.91 -4.19 8.18
C ILE A 255 1.90 -3.05 8.21
N CYS A 256 1.06 -2.98 9.24
CA CYS A 256 0.05 -1.91 9.35
C CYS A 256 0.71 -0.54 9.50
N ARG A 257 1.73 -0.39 10.36
CA ARG A 257 2.46 0.89 10.53
C ARG A 257 3.18 1.28 9.25
N SER A 258 3.85 0.34 8.59
CA SER A 258 4.55 0.59 7.33
C SER A 258 3.57 1.00 6.23
N ALA A 259 2.41 0.33 6.14
CA ALA A 259 1.36 0.69 5.18
C ALA A 259 0.79 2.10 5.43
N VAL A 260 0.47 2.46 6.68
CA VAL A 260 0.00 3.82 6.99
C VAL A 260 1.06 4.87 6.63
N ASN A 261 2.33 4.64 6.97
CA ASN A 261 3.43 5.55 6.62
C ASN A 261 3.61 5.71 5.10
N LYS A 262 3.20 4.70 4.32
CA LYS A 262 3.22 4.71 2.86
C LYS A 262 1.97 5.33 2.23
N GLY A 263 0.98 5.71 3.04
CA GLY A 263 -0.26 6.37 2.61
C GLY A 263 -1.43 5.42 2.33
N TYR A 264 -1.36 4.15 2.74
CA TYR A 264 -2.51 3.24 2.67
C TYR A 264 -3.45 3.46 3.86
N LYS A 265 -4.76 3.41 3.61
CA LYS A 265 -5.75 3.37 4.70
C LYS A 265 -5.83 1.94 5.23
N CYS A 266 -5.68 1.76 6.52
CA CYS A 266 -5.61 0.42 7.11
C CYS A 266 -6.79 0.20 8.06
N GLN A 267 -7.49 -0.91 7.89
CA GLN A 267 -8.48 -1.44 8.82
C GLN A 267 -7.93 -2.74 9.39
N VAL A 268 -7.75 -2.83 10.70
CA VAL A 268 -7.30 -4.06 11.37
C VAL A 268 -8.50 -4.73 12.00
N ILE A 269 -8.72 -5.98 11.64
CA ILE A 269 -9.87 -6.74 12.12
C ILE A 269 -9.55 -7.31 13.50
N SER A 270 -10.15 -6.73 14.53
CA SER A 270 -9.78 -6.94 15.94
C SER A 270 -9.92 -8.39 16.40
N ASP A 271 -10.92 -9.11 15.88
CA ASP A 271 -11.23 -10.51 16.19
C ASP A 271 -10.68 -11.50 15.14
N ALA A 272 -9.88 -11.02 14.18
CA ALA A 272 -9.19 -11.83 13.18
C ALA A 272 -7.65 -11.77 13.32
N ILE A 273 -7.14 -11.38 14.49
CA ILE A 273 -5.70 -11.38 14.79
C ILE A 273 -5.37 -12.17 16.08
N ALA A 274 -4.16 -12.73 16.13
CA ALA A 274 -3.72 -13.57 17.26
C ALA A 274 -2.33 -13.18 17.79
N ALA A 275 -2.06 -13.55 19.05
CA ALA A 275 -0.81 -13.31 19.74
C ALA A 275 -0.47 -14.48 20.68
N PRO A 276 0.82 -14.72 20.97
CA PRO A 276 1.23 -15.72 21.95
C PRO A 276 1.05 -15.19 23.37
N LYS A 277 1.06 -16.09 24.36
CA LYS A 277 1.30 -15.69 25.75
C LYS A 277 2.78 -15.31 25.93
N LEU A 278 3.07 -14.14 26.51
CA LEU A 278 4.44 -13.66 26.73
C LEU A 278 4.68 -13.23 28.17
N GLU A 279 5.95 -13.21 28.57
CA GLU A 279 6.38 -12.78 29.91
C GLU A 279 7.45 -11.70 29.81
N TYR A 280 7.37 -10.71 30.71
CA TYR A 280 8.40 -9.70 30.89
C TYR A 280 8.61 -9.41 32.37
N LYS A 281 9.77 -9.82 32.89
CA LYS A 281 10.11 -9.76 34.32
C LYS A 281 9.08 -10.51 35.18
N GLN A 282 8.26 -9.80 35.96
CA GLN A 282 7.24 -10.37 36.84
C GLN A 282 5.83 -10.30 36.23
N HIS A 283 5.71 -9.82 34.99
CA HIS A 283 4.43 -9.69 34.32
C HIS A 283 4.26 -10.79 33.27
N THR A 284 3.10 -11.42 33.28
CA THR A 284 2.64 -12.34 32.25
C THR A 284 1.48 -11.70 31.51
N PHE A 285 1.52 -11.74 30.18
CA PHE A 285 0.50 -11.21 29.30
C PHE A 285 -0.12 -12.34 28.49
N THR A 286 -1.45 -12.44 28.52
CA THR A 286 -2.18 -13.32 27.61
C THR A 286 -2.13 -12.77 26.18
N GLY A 287 -2.40 -13.62 25.20
CA GLY A 287 -2.56 -13.22 23.80
C GLY A 287 -3.63 -12.15 23.66
N ASP A 288 -4.76 -12.27 24.35
CA ASP A 288 -5.82 -11.25 24.35
C ASP A 288 -5.35 -9.88 24.86
N GLN A 289 -4.54 -9.87 25.93
CA GLN A 289 -3.99 -8.62 26.45
C GLN A 289 -3.01 -7.98 25.46
N LEU A 290 -2.21 -8.78 24.75
CA LEU A 290 -1.29 -8.29 23.74
C LEU A 290 -2.02 -7.80 22.49
N VAL A 291 -3.06 -8.53 22.03
CA VAL A 291 -3.95 -8.09 20.95
C VAL A 291 -4.58 -6.75 21.31
N ALA A 292 -5.21 -6.63 22.48
CA ALA A 292 -5.86 -5.40 22.91
C ALA A 292 -4.88 -4.22 22.98
N ALA A 293 -3.71 -4.41 23.61
CA ALA A 293 -2.68 -3.38 23.68
C ALA A 293 -2.17 -2.97 22.28
N ASN A 294 -2.05 -3.93 21.36
CA ASN A 294 -1.60 -3.66 20.00
C ASN A 294 -2.63 -2.89 19.18
N LEU A 295 -3.92 -3.25 19.26
CA LEU A 295 -5.00 -2.54 18.58
C LEU A 295 -5.08 -1.08 19.03
N ILE A 296 -4.92 -0.82 20.34
CA ILE A 296 -4.80 0.55 20.87
C ILE A 296 -3.58 1.26 20.26
N SER A 297 -2.44 0.59 20.18
CA SER A 297 -1.22 1.16 19.59
C SER A 297 -1.37 1.50 18.10
N LEU A 298 -2.11 0.67 17.37
CA LEU A 298 -2.39 0.86 15.94
C LEU A 298 -3.42 1.96 15.67
N SER A 299 -4.42 2.12 16.54
CA SER A 299 -5.39 3.22 16.40
C SER A 299 -4.73 4.60 16.57
N PHE A 300 -3.78 4.74 17.50
CA PHE A 300 -2.92 5.94 17.57
C PHE A 300 -2.03 6.12 16.34
N GLY A 301 -1.72 5.02 15.65
CA GLY A 301 -0.91 4.99 14.44
C GLY A 301 -1.68 5.29 13.16
N GLY A 302 -2.99 5.58 13.23
CA GLY A 302 -3.82 5.93 12.07
C GLY A 302 -4.56 4.76 11.41
N ALA A 303 -4.61 3.59 12.06
CA ALA A 303 -5.43 2.47 11.59
C ALA A 303 -6.81 2.48 12.24
N ASP A 304 -7.84 2.13 11.46
CA ASP A 304 -9.17 1.89 11.98
C ASP A 304 -9.27 0.47 12.53
N ILE A 305 -9.93 0.31 13.67
CA ILE A 305 -10.12 -0.99 14.32
C ILE A 305 -11.60 -1.35 14.28
N ILE A 306 -11.91 -2.55 13.80
CA ILE A 306 -13.30 -3.00 13.58
C ILE A 306 -13.39 -4.52 13.73
N GLU A 307 -14.53 -5.04 14.19
CA GLU A 307 -14.77 -6.49 14.21
C GLU A 307 -15.20 -7.00 12.83
N ALA A 308 -14.91 -8.27 12.53
CA ALA A 308 -15.21 -8.88 11.24
C ALA A 308 -16.71 -8.79 10.90
N THR A 309 -17.58 -9.03 11.90
CA THR A 309 -19.03 -8.98 11.70
C THR A 309 -19.51 -7.58 11.33
N GLU A 310 -18.99 -6.55 11.99
CA GLU A 310 -19.34 -5.15 11.72
C GLU A 310 -18.79 -4.72 10.35
N TRP A 311 -17.54 -5.09 10.02
CA TRP A 311 -16.97 -4.82 8.71
C TRP A 311 -17.81 -5.44 7.59
N LEU A 312 -18.20 -6.71 7.73
CA LEU A 312 -19.07 -7.37 6.76
C LEU A 312 -20.42 -6.67 6.62
N GLN A 313 -21.06 -6.27 7.72
CA GLN A 313 -22.33 -5.54 7.70
C GLN A 313 -22.23 -4.18 6.99
N ASN A 314 -21.12 -3.47 7.18
CA ASN A 314 -20.90 -2.16 6.56
C ASN A 314 -20.63 -2.24 5.05
N ASN A 315 -20.30 -3.42 4.54
CA ASN A 315 -19.95 -3.63 3.13
C ASN A 315 -20.93 -4.53 2.37
N SER A 316 -21.90 -5.17 3.06
CA SER A 316 -22.92 -6.05 2.45
C SER A 316 -24.03 -5.33 1.69
#